data_AF-A0A7T8GZX5-F1
#
_entry.id   AF-A0A7T8GZX5-F1
#
_cell.length_a   1.000
_cell.length_b   1.000
_cell.length_c   1.000
_cell.angle_alpha   90.00
_cell.angle_beta   90.00
_cell.angle_gamma   90.00
#
_symmetry.space_group_name_H-M   'P 1'
#
loop_
_entity.id
_entity.type
_entity.pdbx_description
1 polymer ?
#
loop_
_entity_poly.entity_id
_entity_poly.type
_entity_poly.pdbx_seq_one_letter_code
_entity_poly.pdbx_strand_id
1 'polypeptide(L)' 'MAQEKLGVSCEVIDLISILPWDRETVFESVSKTGRCLIAHEAPLTAGFGAELAASIT' A
#
# COMPACT_ATOMS: atom_id res chain seq x y z
N MET A 1 13.75 -10.86 -0.93
CA MET A 1 13.99 -10.17 0.36
C MET A 1 12.75 -9.35 0.78
N ALA A 2 12.55 -9.10 2.08
CA ALA A 2 11.24 -8.97 2.76
C ALA A 2 10.39 -10.25 2.69
N GLN A 3 9.86 -10.63 1.52
CA GLN A 3 9.08 -11.87 1.34
C GLN A 3 9.87 -13.12 1.80
N GLU A 4 11.08 -13.31 1.27
CA GLU A 4 11.96 -14.43 1.65
C GLU A 4 12.41 -14.39 3.12
N LYS A 5 12.62 -13.19 3.69
CA LYS A 5 13.11 -13.04 5.07
C LYS A 5 12.02 -13.31 6.10
N LEU A 6 10.78 -12.97 5.76
CA LEU A 6 9.63 -13.10 6.64
C LEU A 6 8.80 -14.36 6.32
N GLY A 7 9.11 -15.07 5.22
CA GLY A 7 8.33 -16.21 4.75
C GLY A 7 6.90 -15.84 4.35
N VAL A 8 6.70 -14.62 3.82
CA VAL A 8 5.37 -14.10 3.45
C VAL A 8 5.22 -13.95 1.95
N SER A 9 4.03 -14.24 1.44
CA SER A 9 3.62 -13.87 0.09
C SER A 9 2.95 -12.50 0.15
N CYS A 10 3.38 -11.56 -0.70
CA CYS A 10 2.72 -10.26 -0.83
C CYS A 10 2.73 -9.76 -2.27
N GLU A 11 1.73 -8.96 -2.60
CA GLU A 11 1.70 -8.16 -3.82
C GLU A 11 2.39 -6.84 -3.56
N VAL A 12 3.32 -6.48 -4.44
CA VAL A 12 4.03 -5.21 -4.38
C VAL A 12 3.44 -4.30 -5.45
N ILE A 13 2.80 -3.23 -5.00
CA ILE A 13 2.21 -2.21 -5.87
C ILE A 13 3.08 -0.96 -5.77
N ASP A 14 3.72 -0.60 -6.87
CA ASP A 14 4.28 0.74 -7.06
C ASP A 14 3.17 1.63 -7.64
N LEU A 15 2.79 2.69 -6.92
CA LEU A 15 1.68 3.54 -7.32
C LEU A 15 2.00 4.38 -8.56
N ILE A 16 3.27 4.70 -8.80
CA ILE A 16 3.79 5.59 -9.87
C ILE A 16 3.26 7.05 -9.79
N SER A 17 1.94 7.25 -9.67
CA SER A 17 1.25 8.53 -9.53
C SER A 17 0.68 8.70 -8.12
N ILE A 18 0.99 9.83 -7.48
CA ILE A 18 0.47 10.17 -6.14
C ILE A 18 -0.92 10.83 -6.25
N LEU A 19 -1.17 11.61 -7.30
CA LEU A 19 -2.43 12.32 -7.49
C LEU A 19 -2.74 12.52 -8.99
N PRO A 20 -3.86 11.98 -9.52
CA PRO A 20 -4.66 10.93 -8.89
C PRO A 20 -3.82 9.64 -8.76
N TRP A 21 -4.02 8.89 -7.67
CA TRP A 21 -3.43 7.56 -7.52
C TRP A 21 -4.44 6.47 -7.88
N ASP A 22 -3.94 5.32 -8.30
CA ASP A 22 -4.75 4.18 -8.73
C ASP A 22 -5.39 3.46 -7.53
N ARG A 23 -6.58 3.91 -7.15
CA ARG A 23 -7.39 3.35 -6.07
C ARG A 23 -7.88 1.93 -6.37
N GLU A 24 -8.22 1.67 -7.62
CA GLU A 24 -8.85 0.43 -8.06
C GLU A 24 -7.87 -0.74 -7.86
N THR A 25 -6.65 -0.61 -8.40
CA THR A 25 -5.60 -1.65 -8.25
C THR A 25 -5.30 -1.97 -6.80
N VAL A 26 -5.21 -0.95 -5.92
CA VAL A 26 -4.96 -1.17 -4.49
C VAL A 26 -6.14 -1.85 -3.82
N PHE A 27 -7.37 -1.42 -4.07
CA PHE A 27 -8.55 -1.97 -3.40
C PHE A 27 -8.82 -3.41 -3.83
N GLU A 28 -8.60 -3.75 -5.09
CA GLU A 28 -8.69 -5.14 -5.56
C GLU A 28 -7.66 -6.03 -4.88
N SER A 29 -6.39 -5.59 -4.79
CA SER A 29 -5.34 -6.36 -4.12
C SER A 29 -5.59 -6.52 -2.62
N VAL A 30 -6.04 -5.46 -1.94
CA VAL A 30 -6.40 -5.54 -0.52
C VAL A 30 -7.62 -6.43 -0.31
N SER A 31 -8.65 -6.36 -1.16
CA SER A 31 -9.83 -7.25 -1.08
C SER A 31 -9.45 -8.72 -1.22
N LYS A 32 -8.46 -9.02 -2.08
CA LYS A 32 -7.97 -10.38 -2.30
C LYS A 32 -7.07 -10.89 -1.17
N THR A 33 -6.23 -10.04 -0.59
CA THR A 33 -5.22 -10.43 0.42
C THR A 33 -5.65 -10.21 1.86
N GLY A 34 -6.66 -9.36 2.08
CA GLY A 34 -7.23 -9.00 3.37
C GLY A 34 -6.31 -8.15 4.28
N ARG A 35 -5.13 -7.74 3.80
CA ARG A 35 -4.14 -6.97 4.57
C ARG A 35 -3.37 -6.02 3.66
N CYS A 36 -3.03 -4.84 4.18
CA CYS A 36 -2.23 -3.84 3.46
C CYS A 36 -1.07 -3.37 4.33
N LEU A 37 0.10 -3.16 3.72
CA LEU A 37 1.23 -2.47 4.33
C LEU A 37 1.63 -1.31 3.41
N ILE A 38 1.62 -0.10 3.96
CA ILE A 38 2.01 1.12 3.24
C ILE A 38 3.44 1.46 3.64
N ALA A 39 4.32 1.59 2.66
CA ALA A 39 5.72 1.96 2.85
C ALA A 39 6.07 3.18 2.01
N HIS A 40 6.61 4.22 2.65
CA HIS A 40 7.12 5.42 1.97
C HIS A 40 8.19 6.11 2.83
N GLU A 41 9.04 6.91 2.19
CA GLU A 41 10.12 7.65 2.86
C GLU A 41 9.67 8.99 3.45
N ALA A 42 8.54 9.54 2.97
CA ALA A 42 8.01 10.82 3.43
C ALA A 42 7.62 10.79 4.93
N PRO A 43 7.43 11.96 5.59
CA PRO A 43 7.01 12.02 6.98
C PRO A 43 5.74 11.21 7.26
N LEU A 44 5.73 10.50 8.40
CA LEU A 44 4.63 9.62 8.78
C LEU A 44 3.34 10.41 9.08
N THR A 45 3.46 11.48 9.87
CA THR A 45 2.29 12.27 10.30
C THR A 45 1.83 13.19 9.18
N ALA A 46 0.54 13.12 8.83
CA ALA A 46 -0.07 13.89 7.74
C ALA A 46 0.62 13.72 6.36
N GLY A 47 1.36 12.62 6.16
CA GLY A 47 1.93 12.24 4.88
C GLY A 47 0.93 11.51 3.98
N PHE A 48 1.33 11.23 2.73
CA PHE A 48 0.47 10.52 1.78
C PHE A 48 0.09 9.10 2.23
N GLY A 49 0.93 8.44 3.04
CA GLY A 49 0.57 7.17 3.65
C GLY A 49 -0.65 7.25 4.56
N ALA A 50 -0.92 8.40 5.19
CA ALA A 50 -2.13 8.60 5.99
C ALA A 50 -3.39 8.66 5.11
N GLU A 51 -3.31 9.28 3.93
CA GLU A 51 -4.41 9.32 2.96
C GLU A 51 -4.72 7.92 2.40
N LEU A 52 -3.67 7.14 2.06
CA LEU A 52 -3.82 5.74 1.66
C LEU A 52 -4.49 4.92 2.76
N ALA A 53 -3.98 5.01 4.00
CA ALA A 53 -4.51 4.26 5.15
C ALA A 53 -5.97 4.63 5.47
N ALA A 54 -6.33 5.90 5.35
CA ALA A 54 -7.71 6.36 5.57
C ALA A 54 -8.66 5.96 4.43
N SER A 55 -8.15 5.81 3.21
CA SER A 55 -8.94 5.41 2.05
C SER A 55 -9.28 3.92 2.03
N ILE A 56 -8.43 3.07 2.60
CA ILE A 56 -8.59 1.61 2.62
C ILE A 56 -9.48 1.22 3.82
N THR A 57 -10.72 0.80 3.57
CA THR A 57 -11.73 0.42 4.59
C THR A 57 -12.17 -1.03 4.48
#